data_AF-A0A1G7J8M6-F1
#
_entry.id   AF-A0A1G7J8M6-F1
#
_cell.length_a   1.000
_cell.length_b   1.000
_cell.length_c   1.000
_cell.angle_alpha   90.00
_cell.angle_beta   90.00
_cell.angle_gamma   90.00
#
_symmetry.space_group_name_H-M   'P 1'
#
loop_
_entity.id
_entity.type
_entity.pdbx_description
1 polymer ?
#
loop_
_entity_poly.entity_id
_entity_poly.type
_entity_poly.pdbx_seq_one_letter_code
_entity_poly.pdbx_strand_id
1 'polypeptide(L)' 'MGLIIRVLLFISYILLFLSIFFWFLYHGSGHKIPAATDQSFTYVTGGLTVLCLILLFLKRRFR' A
#
# COMPACT_ATOMS: atom_id res chain seq x y z
N MET A 1 16.19 -0.61 16.13
CA MET A 1 15.42 0.18 15.13
C MET A 1 15.47 -0.39 13.72
N GLY A 2 16.65 -0.75 13.19
CA GLY A 2 16.77 -1.22 11.79
C GLY A 2 15.93 -2.46 11.44
N LEU A 3 15.82 -3.45 12.34
CA LEU A 3 14.99 -4.64 12.11
C LEU A 3 13.49 -4.30 12.06
N ILE A 4 13.01 -3.50 13.02
CA ILE A 4 11.61 -3.06 13.09
C ILE A 4 11.21 -2.33 11.80
N ILE A 5 12.02 -1.37 11.34
CA ILE A 5 11.74 -0.62 10.10
C ILE A 5 11.73 -1.56 8.88
N ARG A 6 12.60 -2.57 8.83
CA ARG A 6 12.61 -3.57 7.75
C ARG A 6 11.34 -4.43 7.76
N VAL A 7 10.90 -4.89 8.94
CA VAL A 7 9.67 -5.67 9.09
C VAL A 7 8.45 -4.84 8.69
N LEU A 8 8.37 -3.59 9.16
CA LEU A 8 7.29 -2.67 8.77
C LEU A 8 7.27 -2.44 7.26
N LEU A 9 8.42 -2.16 6.63
CA LEU A 9 8.50 -2.00 5.18
C LEU A 9 8.04 -3.25 4.43
N PHE A 10 8.45 -4.44 4.89
CA PHE A 10 8.06 -5.70 4.28
C PHE A 10 6.54 -5.91 4.33
N ILE A 11 5.93 -5.68 5.50
CA ILE A 11 4.47 -5.75 5.68
C ILE A 11 3.77 -4.72 4.79
N SER A 12 4.24 -3.46 4.79
CA SER A 12 3.65 -2.41 3.95
C SER A 12 3.71 -2.73 2.46
N TYR A 13 4.80 -3.35 1.97
CA TYR A 13 4.87 -3.78 0.58
C TYR A 13 3.92 -4.92 0.25
N ILE A 14 3.74 -5.90 1.14
CA ILE A 14 2.75 -6.96 0.96
C ILE A 14 1.34 -6.36 0.86
N LEU A 15 0.99 -5.45 1.78
CA LEU A 15 -0.32 -4.80 1.78
C LEU A 15 -0.54 -3.95 0.53
N LEU A 16 0.49 -3.23 0.08
CA LEU A 16 0.43 -2.43 -1.14
C LEU A 16 0.20 -3.31 -2.37
N PHE A 17 0.94 -4.41 -2.48
CA PHE A 17 0.77 -5.40 -3.54
C PHE A 17 -0.65 -5.98 -3.53
N LEU A 18 -1.15 -6.41 -2.36
CA LEU A 18 -2.51 -6.95 -2.23
C LEU A 18 -3.57 -5.93 -2.63
N SER A 19 -3.42 -4.66 -2.22
CA SER A 19 -4.38 -3.61 -2.57
C SER A 19 -4.45 -3.39 -4.09
N ILE A 20 -3.30 -3.29 -4.75
CA ILE A 20 -3.23 -3.15 -6.21
C ILE A 20 -3.76 -4.40 -6.90
N PHE A 21 -3.39 -5.59 -6.43
CA PHE A 21 -3.84 -6.87 -6.97
C PHE A 21 -5.37 -7.00 -6.93
N PHE A 22 -6.00 -6.71 -5.79
CA PHE A 22 -7.45 -6.74 -5.67
C PHE A 22 -8.10 -5.66 -6.53
N TRP A 23 -7.55 -4.45 -6.59
CA TRP A 23 -8.06 -3.39 -7.47
C TRP A 23 -8.12 -3.87 -8.94
N PHE A 24 -7.06 -4.52 -9.42
CA PHE A 24 -7.02 -5.13 -10.75
C PHE A 24 -8.07 -6.23 -10.92
N LEU A 25 -8.23 -7.14 -9.95
CA LEU A 25 -9.24 -8.21 -10.02
C LEU A 25 -10.66 -7.64 -10.06
N TYR A 26 -10.96 -6.62 -9.25
CA TYR A 26 -12.26 -5.97 -9.26
C TYR A 26 -12.56 -5.35 -10.63
N HIS A 27 -11.62 -4.61 -11.22
CA HIS A 27 -11.81 -4.00 -12.53
C HIS A 27 -11.84 -5.02 -13.68
N GLY A 28 -11.09 -6.11 -13.54
CA GLY A 28 -11.12 -7.24 -14.48
C GLY A 28 -12.41 -8.06 -14.43
N SER A 29 -13.20 -7.95 -13.37
CA SER A 29 -14.43 -8.74 -13.18
C SER A 29 -15.59 -8.35 -14.10
N GLY A 30 -15.50 -7.22 -14.81
CA GLY A 30 -16.56 -6.71 -15.69
C GLY A 30 -17.79 -6.13 -14.98
N HIS A 31 -17.81 -6.13 -13.63
CA HIS A 31 -18.87 -5.50 -12.85
C HIS A 31 -18.70 -3.99 -12.80
N LYS A 32 -19.80 -3.24 -12.73
CA LYS A 32 -19.76 -1.81 -12.41
C LYS A 32 -19.31 -1.65 -10.96
N ILE A 33 -18.13 -1.05 -10.76
CA ILE A 33 -17.58 -0.79 -9.44
C ILE A 33 -18.16 0.54 -8.92
N PRO A 34 -18.69 0.57 -7.68
CA PRO A 34 -19.10 1.82 -7.06
C PRO A 34 -17.90 2.77 -6.89
N ALA A 35 -18.09 4.06 -7.18
CA ALA A 35 -17.02 5.05 -7.02
C ALA A 35 -16.43 5.11 -5.59
N ALA A 36 -17.24 4.80 -4.57
CA ALA A 36 -16.78 4.72 -3.20
C ALA A 36 -15.73 3.61 -2.98
N THR A 37 -15.83 2.49 -3.71
CA THR A 37 -14.85 1.40 -3.67
C THR A 37 -13.52 1.84 -4.29
N ASP A 38 -13.55 2.54 -5.42
CA ASP A 38 -12.35 3.07 -6.07
C ASP A 38 -11.65 4.13 -5.22
N GLN A 39 -12.43 5.01 -4.59
CA GLN A 39 -11.92 5.96 -3.61
C GLN A 39 -11.26 5.24 -2.44
N SER A 40 -11.86 4.16 -1.93
CA SER A 40 -11.29 3.35 -0.85
C SER A 40 -9.95 2.74 -1.25
N PHE A 41 -9.85 2.14 -2.45
CA PHE A 41 -8.57 1.64 -2.98
C PHE A 41 -7.53 2.75 -3.13
N THR A 42 -7.95 3.93 -3.59
CA THR A 42 -7.08 5.11 -3.75
C THR A 42 -6.53 5.56 -2.41
N TYR A 43 -7.36 5.71 -1.38
CA TYR A 43 -6.92 6.13 -0.05
C TYR A 43 -6.02 5.08 0.61
N VAL A 44 -6.36 3.80 0.50
CA VAL A 44 -5.56 2.71 1.07
C VAL A 44 -4.20 2.62 0.37
N THR A 45 -4.19 2.56 -0.97
CA THR A 45 -2.95 2.45 -1.76
C THR A 45 -2.09 3.70 -1.59
N GLY A 46 -2.69 4.88 -1.64
CA GLY A 46 -2.02 6.16 -1.43
C GLY A 46 -1.43 6.28 -0.02
N GLY A 47 -2.20 5.93 1.01
CA GLY A 47 -1.76 5.93 2.40
C GLY A 47 -0.60 4.95 2.65
N LEU A 48 -0.68 3.73 2.10
CA LEU A 48 0.41 2.75 2.16
C LEU A 48 1.66 3.24 1.42
N THR A 49 1.50 3.94 0.30
CA THR A 49 2.62 4.54 -0.45
C THR A 49 3.31 5.62 0.38
N VAL A 50 2.55 6.53 0.98
CA VAL A 50 3.09 7.58 1.88
C VAL A 50 3.80 6.94 3.09
N LEU A 51 3.21 5.92 3.71
CA LEU A 51 3.82 5.19 4.81
C LEU A 51 5.16 4.55 4.39
N CYS A 52 5.21 3.90 3.23
CA CYS A 52 6.45 3.34 2.68
C CYS A 52 7.53 4.41 2.50
N LEU A 53 7.18 5.59 1.95
CA LEU A 53 8.11 6.70 1.78
C LEU A 53 8.66 7.20 3.12
N ILE A 54 7.80 7.34 4.14
CA ILE A 54 8.21 7.72 5.50
C ILE A 54 9.16 6.66 6.07
N LEU A 55 8.81 5.38 6.00
CA LEU A 55 9.65 4.30 6.52
C LEU A 55 11.00 4.20 5.80
N LEU A 56 11.03 4.43 4.48
CA LEU A 56 12.28 4.50 3.71
C LEU A 56 13.14 5.70 4.12
N PHE A 57 12.52 6.86 4.34
CA PHE A 57 13.21 8.05 4.85
C PHE A 57 13.82 7.78 6.24
N LEU A 58 13.03 7.22 7.16
CA LEU A 58 13.51 6.86 8.51
C LEU A 58 14.62 5.81 8.44
N LYS A 59 14.51 4.79 7.58
CA LYS A 59 15.56 3.78 7.36
C LYS A 59 16.87 4.41 6.90
N ARG A 60 16.82 5.46 6.08
CA ARG A 60 18.01 6.20 5.63
C ARG A 60 18.59 7.10 6.73
N ARG A 61 17.74 7.70 7.56
CA ARG A 61 18.15 8.60 8.65
C ARG A 61 18.76 7.87 9.84
N PHE A 62 18.25 6.69 10.18
CA PHE A 62 18.69 5.85 11.30
C PHE A 62 19.57 4.66 10.87
N ARG A 63 20.19 4.78 9.70
CA ARG A 63 21.25 3.87 9.23
C ARG A 63 22.56 4.27 9.88
#